data_AF-A6JBS9-F1
#
_entry.id   AF-A6JBS9-F1
#
_cell.length_a   1.000
_cell.length_b   1.000
_cell.length_c   1.000
_cell.angle_alpha   90.00
_cell.angle_beta   90.00
_cell.angle_gamma   90.00
#
_symmetry.space_group_name_H-M   'P 1'
#
loop_
_entity.id
_entity.type
_entity.pdbx_description
1 polymer ?
#
loop_
_entity_poly.entity_id
_entity_poly.type
_entity_poly.pdbx_seq_one_letter_code
_entity_poly.pdbx_strand_id
1 'polypeptide(L)'
;MAGNRLASLPVDLGRSRELQYVYVDNNVNLKGLPSYLYNKVIGCNGCGIPIQLSEVRLLTFSSGELTVFLPAEVKAIGTEKDHVLPLQELTMRSLHRTYHGLWKDLNFLSPISLPKSLLELLHCPLGHCHRCSEPMFTFVYPKLFPLRETPMAGLHQRRTSIGFVAYCCSAQCLRTFNLLC
;
A
#
# COMPACT_ATOMS: atom_id res chain seq x y z
N MET A 1 -0.92 14.14 9.91
CA MET A 1 0.10 14.20 8.84
C MET A 1 -0.26 15.28 7.80
N ALA A 2 -0.85 16.41 8.21
CA ALA A 2 -1.30 17.43 7.28
C ALA A 2 -0.16 18.35 6.81
N GLY A 3 -0.29 18.95 5.63
CA GLY A 3 0.63 19.96 5.10
C GLY A 3 2.00 19.42 4.62
N ASN A 4 2.05 18.17 4.17
CA ASN A 4 3.26 17.52 3.68
C ASN A 4 3.20 17.31 2.15
N ARG A 5 4.12 16.50 1.60
CA ARG A 5 4.16 16.11 0.17
C ARG A 5 4.02 14.60 0.01
N LEU A 6 3.24 13.96 0.89
CA LEU A 6 3.06 12.51 0.86
C LEU A 6 2.41 12.09 -0.47
N ALA A 7 3.00 11.09 -1.13
CA ALA A 7 2.43 10.47 -2.32
C ALA A 7 1.63 9.20 -1.99
N SER A 8 1.97 8.55 -0.88
CA SER A 8 1.33 7.35 -0.35
C SER A 8 1.34 7.37 1.18
N LEU A 9 0.55 6.50 1.79
CA LEU A 9 0.54 6.24 3.24
C LEU A 9 0.94 4.79 3.49
N PRO A 10 1.44 4.44 4.69
CA PRO A 10 1.69 3.07 5.08
C PRO A 10 0.44 2.22 4.89
N VAL A 11 0.57 1.10 4.18
CA VAL A 11 -0.56 0.26 3.75
C VAL A 11 -1.35 -0.23 4.96
N ASP A 12 -0.66 -0.54 6.05
CA ASP A 12 -1.24 -1.11 7.26
C ASP A 12 -1.72 -0.08 8.28
N LEU A 13 -1.68 1.22 7.97
CA LEU A 13 -1.99 2.30 8.93
C LEU A 13 -3.36 2.11 9.62
N GLY A 14 -4.36 1.63 8.88
CA GLY A 14 -5.71 1.40 9.41
C GLY A 14 -5.92 0.10 10.19
N ARG A 15 -4.90 -0.76 10.34
CA ARG A 15 -5.03 -2.03 11.07
C ARG A 15 -5.20 -1.84 12.58
N SER A 16 -4.74 -0.72 13.14
CA SER A 16 -4.96 -0.41 14.55
C SER A 16 -6.45 -0.18 14.82
N ARG A 17 -6.97 -0.84 15.87
CA ARG A 17 -8.35 -0.64 16.34
C ARG A 17 -8.50 0.66 17.12
N GLU A 18 -7.42 1.13 17.75
CA GLU A 18 -7.40 2.36 18.54
C GLU A 18 -7.37 3.60 17.65
N LEU A 19 -6.75 3.49 16.47
CA LEU A 19 -6.75 4.58 15.50
C LEU A 19 -8.16 4.78 14.94
N GLN A 20 -8.79 5.92 15.22
CA GLN A 20 -10.13 6.26 14.76
C GLN A 20 -10.14 7.41 13.74
N TYR A 21 -9.19 8.34 13.89
CA TYR A 21 -9.12 9.57 13.11
C TYR A 21 -7.76 9.69 12.41
N VAL A 22 -7.78 10.01 11.12
CA VAL A 22 -6.57 10.19 10.30
C VAL A 22 -6.69 11.47 9.49
N TYR A 23 -5.91 12.48 9.86
CA TYR A 23 -5.87 13.77 9.15
C TYR A 23 -4.62 13.89 8.29
N VAL A 24 -4.82 13.92 6.97
CA VAL A 24 -3.81 13.98 5.92
C VAL A 24 -4.06 15.15 4.96
N ASP A 25 -4.82 16.17 5.38
CA ASP A 25 -5.12 17.36 4.59
C ASP A 25 -3.85 18.03 4.02
N ASN A 26 -3.98 18.66 2.86
CA ASN A 26 -2.93 19.37 2.15
C ASN A 26 -1.72 18.51 1.77
N ASN A 27 -1.93 17.23 1.45
CA ASN A 27 -0.95 16.39 0.78
C ASN A 27 -1.29 16.29 -0.71
N VAL A 28 -0.79 17.26 -1.49
CA VAL A 28 -1.20 17.44 -2.89
C VAL A 28 -0.95 16.21 -3.79
N ASN A 29 0.09 15.43 -3.48
CA ASN A 29 0.47 14.23 -4.23
C ASN A 29 -0.28 12.97 -3.78
N LEU A 30 -1.02 13.03 -2.67
CA LEU A 30 -1.70 11.88 -2.11
C LEU A 30 -2.99 11.62 -2.88
N LYS A 31 -2.94 10.62 -3.77
CA LYS A 31 -4.07 10.23 -4.64
C LYS A 31 -4.78 8.95 -4.19
N GLY A 32 -4.15 8.15 -3.32
CA GLY A 32 -4.69 6.89 -2.83
C GLY A 32 -4.61 6.77 -1.32
N LEU A 33 -5.68 6.31 -0.68
CA LEU A 33 -5.73 6.00 0.75
C LEU A 33 -5.65 4.48 0.95
N PRO A 34 -4.86 3.96 1.91
CA PRO A 34 -4.85 2.54 2.21
C PRO A 34 -6.24 2.00 2.54
N SER A 35 -6.62 0.86 1.98
CA SER A 35 -7.96 0.29 2.16
C SER A 35 -8.30 -0.02 3.62
N TYR A 36 -7.33 -0.27 4.49
CA TYR A 36 -7.56 -0.44 5.92
C TYR A 36 -8.15 0.81 6.61
N LEU A 37 -8.09 1.98 5.97
CA LEU A 37 -8.70 3.20 6.48
C LEU A 37 -10.21 3.31 6.16
N TYR A 38 -10.80 2.35 5.44
CA TYR A 38 -12.20 2.42 4.99
C TYR A 38 -13.23 2.63 6.11
N ASN A 39 -12.90 2.20 7.33
CA ASN A 39 -13.75 2.30 8.52
C ASN A 39 -13.28 3.41 9.48
N LYS A 40 -12.38 4.29 9.04
CA LYS A 40 -11.82 5.38 9.84
C LYS A 40 -12.38 6.72 9.39
N VAL A 41 -12.37 7.70 10.28
CA VAL A 41 -12.67 9.09 9.92
C VAL A 41 -11.42 9.71 9.32
N ILE A 42 -11.51 10.22 8.09
CA ILE A 42 -10.36 10.71 7.33
C ILE A 42 -10.57 12.18 6.97
N GLY A 43 -9.59 13.04 7.28
CA GLY A 43 -9.47 14.38 6.70
C GLY A 43 -8.46 14.37 5.56
N CYS A 44 -8.89 14.67 4.34
CA CYS A 44 -8.02 14.67 3.16
C CYS A 44 -8.29 15.85 2.21
N ASN A 45 -8.72 17.00 2.75
CA ASN A 45 -8.94 18.19 1.95
C ASN A 45 -7.63 18.65 1.30
N GLY A 46 -7.70 19.13 0.05
CA GLY A 46 -6.51 19.59 -0.68
C GLY A 46 -5.57 18.46 -1.12
N CYS A 47 -5.97 17.19 -1.00
CA CYS A 47 -5.23 16.05 -1.54
C CYS A 47 -5.71 15.70 -2.96
N GLY A 48 -4.88 14.99 -3.72
CA GLY A 48 -5.23 14.46 -5.04
C GLY A 48 -5.41 15.51 -6.14
N ILE A 49 -4.85 16.72 -5.97
CA ILE A 49 -4.95 17.77 -6.97
C ILE A 49 -4.13 17.36 -8.21
N PRO A 50 -4.68 17.46 -9.43
CA PRO A 50 -3.93 17.17 -10.65
C PRO A 50 -2.84 18.24 -10.84
N ILE A 51 -1.60 17.89 -10.52
CA ILE A 51 -0.42 18.71 -10.76
C ILE A 51 0.33 18.11 -11.96
N GLN A 52 0.77 18.96 -12.90
CA GLN A 52 1.81 18.59 -13.87
C GLN A 52 3.12 18.40 -13.11
N LEU A 53 3.49 17.15 -12.81
CA LEU A 53 4.76 16.84 -12.17
C LEU A 53 5.76 16.32 -13.19
N SER A 54 6.92 16.99 -13.24
CA SER A 54 8.18 16.42 -13.70
C SER A 54 8.85 15.66 -12.54
N GLU A 55 9.46 14.52 -12.85
CA GLU A 55 10.61 13.92 -12.13
C GLU A 55 10.42 13.15 -10.81
N VAL A 56 9.39 12.31 -10.67
CA VAL A 56 9.56 11.09 -9.85
C VAL A 56 9.07 9.88 -10.63
N ARG A 57 9.98 8.94 -10.91
CA ARG A 57 9.72 7.60 -11.51
C ARG A 57 8.90 6.69 -10.58
N LEU A 58 7.89 7.20 -9.89
CA LEU A 58 6.99 6.35 -9.12
C LEU A 58 6.10 5.58 -10.08
N LEU A 59 5.95 4.28 -9.82
CA LEU A 59 4.97 3.48 -10.55
C LEU A 59 3.57 4.02 -10.24
N THR A 60 2.74 4.10 -11.27
CA THR A 60 1.34 4.47 -11.13
C THR A 60 0.46 3.26 -11.40
N PHE A 61 -0.65 3.17 -10.68
CA PHE A 61 -1.71 2.21 -10.98
C PHE A 61 -3.00 2.96 -11.28
N SER A 62 -3.65 2.59 -12.38
CA SER A 62 -4.90 3.20 -12.83
C SER A 62 -6.02 2.18 -12.95
N SER A 63 -7.21 2.56 -12.50
CA SER A 63 -8.44 1.79 -12.69
C SER A 63 -9.58 2.76 -12.98
N GLY A 64 -10.13 2.69 -14.20
CA GLY A 64 -11.06 3.70 -14.70
C GLY A 64 -10.38 5.08 -14.74
N GLU A 65 -11.04 6.10 -14.17
CA GLU A 65 -10.54 7.48 -14.10
C GLU A 65 -9.58 7.72 -12.90
N LEU A 66 -9.45 6.76 -11.99
CA LEU A 66 -8.60 6.89 -10.81
C LEU A 66 -7.18 6.43 -11.11
N THR A 67 -6.20 7.28 -10.78
CA THR A 67 -4.78 6.94 -10.86
C THR A 67 -4.10 7.27 -9.55
N VAL A 68 -3.38 6.30 -8.98
CA VAL A 68 -2.64 6.46 -7.73
C VAL A 68 -1.15 6.23 -7.94
N PHE A 69 -0.33 6.92 -7.15
CA PHE A 69 1.09 6.60 -7.04
C PHE A 69 1.27 5.41 -6.11
N LEU A 70 2.12 4.48 -6.51
CA LEU A 70 2.53 3.36 -5.68
C LEU A 70 3.76 3.76 -4.84
N PRO A 71 3.92 3.17 -3.64
CA PRO A 71 5.13 3.31 -2.84
C PRO A 71 6.37 2.92 -3.65
N ALA A 72 7.51 3.56 -3.38
CA ALA A 72 8.75 3.39 -4.14
C ALA A 72 9.33 1.97 -4.05
N GLU A 73 8.96 1.23 -3.01
CA GLU A 73 9.35 -0.15 -2.77
C GLU A 73 8.67 -1.11 -3.75
N VAL A 74 7.51 -0.73 -4.31
CA VAL A 74 6.82 -1.52 -5.34
C VAL A 74 7.62 -1.42 -6.63
N LYS A 75 8.15 -2.56 -7.08
CA LYS A 75 8.93 -2.68 -8.32
C LYS A 75 8.12 -3.19 -9.49
N ALA A 76 7.05 -3.93 -9.23
CA ALA A 76 6.15 -4.45 -10.25
C ALA A 76 4.75 -4.70 -9.67
N ILE A 77 3.75 -4.69 -10.55
CA ILE A 77 2.35 -4.97 -10.23
C ILE A 77 1.91 -6.27 -10.90
N GLY A 78 1.10 -7.04 -10.18
CA GLY A 78 0.49 -8.26 -10.68
C GLY A 78 -0.93 -8.03 -11.21
N THR A 79 -1.29 -8.82 -12.19
CA THR A 79 -2.62 -8.93 -12.81
C THR A 79 -3.17 -10.34 -12.61
N GLU A 80 -4.43 -10.59 -12.94
CA GLU A 80 -5.03 -11.92 -12.80
C GLU A 80 -4.33 -13.02 -13.62
N LYS A 81 -3.53 -12.64 -14.62
CA LYS A 81 -2.76 -13.56 -15.47
C LYS A 81 -1.44 -14.00 -14.85
N ASP A 82 -0.99 -13.31 -13.79
CA ASP A 82 0.30 -13.59 -13.16
C ASP A 82 0.13 -14.68 -12.10
N HIS A 83 0.53 -15.90 -12.47
CA HIS A 83 0.44 -17.08 -11.61
C HIS A 83 1.65 -17.28 -10.69
N VAL A 84 2.79 -16.67 -11.04
CA VAL A 84 4.05 -16.82 -10.31
C VAL A 84 4.57 -15.44 -9.93
N LEU A 85 4.93 -15.28 -8.66
CA LEU A 85 5.51 -14.05 -8.13
C LEU A 85 6.96 -13.87 -8.63
N PRO A 86 7.45 -12.63 -8.75
CA PRO A 86 8.87 -12.41 -9.02
C PRO A 86 9.75 -13.08 -7.98
N LEU A 87 10.91 -13.58 -8.41
CA LEU A 87 11.87 -14.29 -7.53
C LEU A 87 12.19 -13.47 -6.28
N GLN A 88 12.42 -12.16 -6.43
CA GLN A 88 12.70 -11.28 -5.29
C GLN A 88 11.57 -11.31 -4.26
N GLU A 89 10.31 -11.23 -4.67
CA GLU A 89 9.17 -11.27 -3.75
C GLU A 89 9.09 -12.62 -3.02
N LEU A 90 9.28 -13.73 -3.75
CA LEU A 90 9.30 -15.09 -3.17
C LEU A 90 10.42 -15.24 -2.14
N THR A 91 11.63 -14.82 -2.47
CA THR A 91 12.78 -14.87 -1.58
C THR A 91 12.55 -14.04 -0.33
N MET A 92 12.07 -12.79 -0.48
CA MET A 92 11.79 -11.91 0.67
C MET A 92 10.72 -12.51 1.60
N ARG A 93 9.62 -13.03 1.06
CA ARG A 93 8.58 -13.71 1.87
C ARG A 93 9.13 -14.93 2.59
N SER A 94 9.93 -15.76 1.90
CA SER A 94 10.51 -16.94 2.50
C SER A 94 11.46 -16.57 3.64
N LEU A 95 12.37 -15.63 3.40
CA LEU A 95 13.30 -15.14 4.43
C LEU A 95 12.53 -14.53 5.60
N HIS A 96 11.53 -13.69 5.33
CA HIS A 96 10.73 -13.07 6.39
C HIS A 96 10.10 -14.13 7.28
N ARG A 97 9.43 -15.14 6.70
CA ARG A 97 8.82 -16.23 7.47
C ARG A 97 9.84 -17.06 8.25
N THR A 98 10.98 -17.40 7.64
CA THR A 98 12.03 -18.19 8.29
C THR A 98 12.62 -17.44 9.48
N TYR A 99 12.80 -16.13 9.36
CA TYR A 99 13.49 -15.36 10.38
C TYR A 99 12.56 -14.62 11.34
N HIS A 100 11.28 -14.39 11.06
CA HIS A 100 10.37 -13.53 11.84
C HIS A 100 10.40 -13.77 13.36
N GLY A 101 10.57 -15.02 13.82
CA GLY A 101 10.68 -15.37 15.24
C GLY A 101 12.08 -15.18 15.86
N LEU A 102 13.12 -15.12 15.03
CA LEU A 102 14.54 -15.04 15.38
C LEU A 102 15.10 -13.62 15.24
N TRP A 103 14.26 -12.61 15.00
CA TRP A 103 14.71 -11.24 14.68
C TRP A 103 15.52 -10.55 15.78
N LYS A 104 15.35 -10.96 17.04
CA LYS A 104 16.20 -10.50 18.15
C LYS A 104 17.65 -10.98 18.02
N ASP A 105 17.90 -12.02 17.22
CA ASP A 105 19.17 -12.72 17.07
C ASP A 105 19.73 -12.64 15.63
N LEU A 106 19.26 -11.69 14.80
CA LEU A 106 19.73 -11.54 13.40
C LEU A 106 21.23 -11.21 13.26
N ASN A 107 21.93 -10.95 14.37
CA ASN A 107 23.39 -10.93 14.44
C ASN A 107 24.04 -12.26 13.97
N PHE A 108 23.28 -13.36 13.87
CA PHE A 108 23.76 -14.66 13.37
C PHE A 108 23.70 -14.83 11.84
N LEU A 109 23.18 -13.86 11.06
CA LEU A 109 23.25 -13.91 9.59
C LEU A 109 24.64 -13.47 9.06
N SER A 110 25.69 -14.20 9.43
CA SER A 110 26.97 -14.18 8.74
C SER A 110 27.09 -15.48 7.92
N PRO A 111 26.60 -15.46 6.65
CA PRO A 111 27.57 -15.25 5.57
C PRO A 111 27.06 -14.41 4.37
N ILE A 112 25.82 -13.92 4.36
CA ILE A 112 25.29 -13.12 3.24
C ILE A 112 24.91 -11.75 3.77
N SER A 113 25.82 -10.78 3.65
CA SER A 113 25.51 -9.38 3.92
C SER A 113 24.50 -8.89 2.89
N LEU A 114 23.21 -8.91 3.23
CA LEU A 114 22.19 -8.26 2.42
C LEU A 114 22.51 -6.76 2.33
N PRO A 115 22.34 -6.14 1.14
CA PRO A 115 22.34 -4.68 1.03
C PRO A 115 21.37 -4.06 2.04
N LYS A 116 21.76 -2.93 2.64
CA LYS A 116 20.96 -2.25 3.69
C LYS A 116 19.49 -2.06 3.30
N SER A 117 19.23 -1.64 2.06
CA SER A 117 17.88 -1.44 1.56
C SER A 117 17.02 -2.72 1.53
N LEU A 118 17.62 -3.88 1.23
CA LEU A 118 16.91 -5.16 1.29
C LEU A 118 16.72 -5.64 2.72
N LEU A 119 17.70 -5.40 3.59
CA LEU A 119 17.61 -5.72 5.01
C LEU A 119 16.52 -4.89 5.70
N GLU A 120 16.45 -3.59 5.44
CA GLU A 120 15.39 -2.71 5.94
C GLU A 120 14.02 -3.16 5.46
N LEU A 121 13.89 -3.47 4.17
CA LEU A 121 12.65 -3.98 3.60
C LEU A 121 12.26 -5.35 4.17
N LEU A 122 13.24 -6.20 4.53
CA LEU A 122 12.98 -7.48 5.18
C LEU A 122 12.41 -7.28 6.60
N HIS A 123 12.93 -6.29 7.34
CA HIS A 123 12.42 -5.94 8.67
C HIS A 123 11.06 -5.24 8.64
N CYS A 124 10.86 -4.38 7.65
CA CYS A 124 9.65 -3.60 7.49
C CYS A 124 9.07 -3.87 6.09
N PRO A 125 8.21 -4.90 5.95
CA PRO A 125 7.52 -5.13 4.69
C PRO A 125 6.73 -3.89 4.27
N LEU A 126 6.49 -3.76 2.97
CA LEU A 126 5.63 -2.72 2.40
C LEU A 126 4.25 -2.67 3.09
N GLY A 127 3.74 -3.84 3.44
CA GLY A 127 2.55 -4.03 4.23
C GLY A 127 2.01 -5.45 4.11
N HIS A 128 0.82 -5.68 4.63
CA HIS A 128 0.21 -7.00 4.64
C HIS A 128 -0.96 -7.09 3.66
N CYS A 129 -1.10 -8.26 3.04
CA CYS A 129 -2.21 -8.57 2.17
C CYS A 129 -3.52 -8.34 2.90
N HIS A 130 -4.42 -7.59 2.27
CA HIS A 130 -5.69 -7.28 2.91
C HIS A 130 -6.48 -8.53 3.30
N ARG A 131 -6.42 -9.58 2.46
CA ARG A 131 -7.22 -10.79 2.61
C ARG A 131 -6.63 -11.82 3.59
N CYS A 132 -5.36 -12.17 3.43
CA CYS A 132 -4.73 -13.27 4.19
C CYS A 132 -3.64 -12.80 5.16
N SER A 133 -3.37 -11.49 5.22
CA SER A 133 -2.26 -10.91 6.01
C SER A 133 -0.87 -11.43 5.66
N GLU A 134 -0.66 -11.99 4.45
CA GLU A 134 0.68 -12.30 3.95
C GLU A 134 1.50 -11.01 3.77
N PRO A 135 2.75 -10.91 4.26
CA PRO A 135 3.60 -9.75 4.02
C PRO A 135 3.94 -9.60 2.52
N MET A 136 4.02 -8.36 2.07
CA MET A 136 4.40 -7.98 0.70
C MET A 136 5.61 -7.06 0.76
N PHE A 137 6.49 -7.13 -0.24
CA PHE A 137 7.75 -6.38 -0.22
C PHE A 137 7.92 -5.50 -1.45
N THR A 138 7.91 -6.10 -2.64
CA THR A 138 8.23 -5.43 -3.91
C THR A 138 7.21 -5.70 -5.01
N PHE A 139 6.28 -6.62 -4.78
CA PHE A 139 5.26 -6.99 -5.74
C PHE A 139 3.88 -7.04 -5.10
N VAL A 140 2.91 -6.40 -5.74
CA VAL A 140 1.54 -6.30 -5.24
C VAL A 140 0.52 -6.50 -6.35
N TYR A 141 -0.66 -7.00 -5.99
CA TYR A 141 -1.85 -7.00 -6.83
C TYR A 141 -2.77 -5.87 -6.34
N PRO A 142 -2.70 -4.68 -6.95
CA PRO A 142 -3.48 -3.54 -6.50
C PRO A 142 -4.95 -3.62 -6.92
N LYS A 143 -5.82 -3.07 -6.07
CA LYS A 143 -7.24 -2.86 -6.36
C LYS A 143 -7.66 -1.48 -5.89
N LEU A 144 -8.35 -0.73 -6.74
CA LEU A 144 -8.85 0.60 -6.43
C LEU A 144 -10.35 0.57 -6.14
N PHE A 145 -10.77 1.37 -5.16
CA PHE A 145 -12.16 1.55 -4.77
C PHE A 145 -12.46 3.05 -4.77
N PRO A 146 -13.32 3.54 -5.66
CA PRO A 146 -13.77 4.93 -5.65
C PRO A 146 -14.42 5.29 -4.31
N LEU A 147 -14.09 6.46 -3.73
CA LEU A 147 -14.69 6.90 -2.47
C LEU A 147 -16.21 7.02 -2.54
N ARG A 148 -16.76 7.30 -3.73
CA ARG A 148 -18.22 7.36 -4.00
C ARG A 148 -18.94 6.06 -3.67
N GLU A 149 -18.23 4.94 -3.67
CA GLU A 149 -18.75 3.61 -3.40
C GLU A 149 -18.56 3.20 -1.93
N THR A 150 -18.14 4.13 -1.06
CA THR A 150 -17.88 3.86 0.36
C THR A 150 -18.83 4.63 1.28
N PRO A 151 -19.04 4.17 2.53
CA PRO A 151 -19.88 4.88 3.50
C PRO A 151 -19.45 6.33 3.76
N MET A 152 -18.20 6.66 3.47
CA MET A 152 -17.61 7.99 3.67
C MET A 152 -17.84 8.95 2.48
N ALA A 153 -18.56 8.53 1.43
CA ALA A 153 -18.83 9.33 0.23
C ALA A 153 -19.46 10.71 0.51
N GLY A 154 -20.25 10.84 1.59
CA GLY A 154 -20.91 12.10 1.97
C GLY A 154 -20.00 13.11 2.67
N LEU A 155 -18.88 12.67 3.25
CA LEU A 155 -17.93 13.53 3.99
C LEU A 155 -16.93 14.24 3.06
N HIS A 156 -16.68 13.67 1.88
CA HIS A 156 -15.75 14.20 0.90
C HIS A 156 -16.52 14.85 -0.25
N GLN A 157 -16.39 16.18 -0.39
CA GLN A 157 -17.04 16.92 -1.49
C GLN A 157 -16.60 16.39 -2.86
N ARG A 158 -17.51 16.41 -3.85
CA ARG A 158 -17.42 15.85 -5.23
C ARG A 158 -16.15 16.14 -6.06
N ARG A 159 -15.17 16.89 -5.56
CA ARG A 159 -13.97 17.35 -6.28
C ARG A 159 -12.68 16.57 -5.99
N THR A 160 -12.65 15.64 -5.05
CA THR A 160 -11.41 14.89 -4.74
C THR A 160 -11.28 13.64 -5.62
N SER A 161 -10.24 13.56 -6.45
CA SER A 161 -9.90 12.37 -7.25
C SER A 161 -9.14 11.31 -6.43
N ILE A 162 -9.58 11.08 -5.20
CA ILE A 162 -8.97 10.15 -4.25
C ILE A 162 -9.81 8.89 -4.21
N GLY A 163 -9.14 7.73 -4.15
CA GLY A 163 -9.77 6.44 -3.92
C GLY A 163 -9.08 5.67 -2.80
N PHE A 164 -9.71 4.60 -2.31
CA PHE A 164 -9.00 3.61 -1.52
C PHE A 164 -8.20 2.68 -2.44
N VAL A 165 -6.99 2.32 -2.02
CA VAL A 165 -6.13 1.34 -2.66
C VAL A 165 -5.86 0.20 -1.70
N ALA A 166 -6.17 -1.01 -2.15
CA ALA A 166 -5.79 -2.25 -1.46
C ALA A 166 -4.68 -2.95 -2.22
N TYR A 167 -3.81 -3.63 -1.48
CA TYR A 167 -2.80 -4.52 -2.06
C TYR A 167 -3.07 -5.95 -1.62
N CYS A 168 -3.11 -6.85 -2.60
CA CYS A 168 -3.21 -8.29 -2.41
C CYS A 168 -1.89 -8.97 -2.75
N CYS A 169 -1.63 -10.12 -2.12
CA CYS A 169 -0.40 -10.88 -2.31
C CYS A 169 -0.44 -11.88 -3.48
N SER A 170 -1.62 -12.11 -4.07
CA SER A 170 -1.86 -13.05 -5.17
C SER A 170 -3.13 -12.69 -5.96
N ALA A 171 -3.23 -13.19 -7.19
CA ALA A 171 -4.44 -13.07 -8.02
C ALA A 171 -5.68 -13.69 -7.35
N GLN A 172 -5.51 -14.76 -6.56
CA GLN A 172 -6.61 -15.37 -5.81
C GLN A 172 -7.16 -14.42 -4.72
N CYS A 173 -6.28 -13.77 -3.98
CA CYS A 173 -6.68 -12.77 -2.99
C CYS A 173 -7.36 -11.57 -3.67
N LEU A 174 -6.83 -11.12 -4.81
CA LEU A 174 -7.41 -10.02 -5.59
C LEU A 174 -8.86 -10.29 -6.02
N ARG A 175 -9.12 -11.48 -6.56
CA ARG A 175 -10.44 -11.90 -7.05
C ARG A 175 -11.48 -12.01 -5.93
N THR A 176 -11.05 -12.53 -4.78
CA THR A 176 -11.93 -12.77 -3.64
C THR A 176 -12.13 -11.55 -2.75
N PHE A 177 -11.28 -10.55 -2.86
CA PHE A 177 -11.34 -9.38 -2.01
C PHE A 177 -12.43 -8.39 -2.45
N ASN A 178 -13.29 -8.04 -1.49
CA ASN A 178 -14.25 -6.95 -1.59
C ASN A 178 -14.08 -6.05 -0.35
N LEU A 179 -14.12 -4.74 -0.53
CA LEU A 179 -13.92 -3.78 0.57
C LEU A 179 -15.07 -3.80 1.58
N LEU A 180 -16.28 -4.16 1.14
CA LEU A 180 -17.52 -4.05 1.92
C LEU A 180 -18.13 -5.41 2.29
N CYS A 181 -17.47 -6.53 1.96
CA CYS A 181 -17.97 -7.89 2.26
C CYS A 181 -17.00 -8.69 3.13
#